data_AF-A0A351F700-F1
#
_entry.id   AF-A0A351F700-F1
#
_cell.length_a   1.000
_cell.length_b   1.000
_cell.length_c   1.000
_cell.angle_alpha   90.00
_cell.angle_beta   90.00
_cell.angle_gamma   90.00
#
_symmetry.space_group_name_H-M   'P 1'
#
loop_
_entity.id
_entity.type
_entity.pdbx_description
1 polymer ?
#
loop_
_entity_poly.entity_id
_entity_poly.type
_entity_poly.pdbx_seq_one_letter_code
_entity_poly.pdbx_strand_id
1 'polypeptide(L)' 'MSEFTYKGNKFYLDNKEYRIISGAMHYFRIPREYWRDRLLKLKECGFN' A
#
# COMPACT_ATOMS: atom_id res chain seq x y z
N MET A 1 13.48 6.97 -12.79
CA MET A 1 12.21 7.22 -12.10
C MET A 1 11.44 5.91 -12.10
N SER A 2 10.80 5.54 -10.99
CA SER A 2 9.93 4.36 -10.99
C SER A 2 8.64 4.68 -11.74
N GLU A 3 8.12 3.72 -12.49
CA GLU A 3 6.92 3.88 -13.30
C GLU A 3 5.82 2.95 -12.79
N PHE A 4 4.61 3.48 -12.58
CA PHE A 4 3.44 2.71 -12.17
C PHE A 4 2.35 2.81 -13.23
N THR A 5 2.05 1.70 -13.90
CA THR A 5 1.13 1.63 -15.04
C THR A 5 0.08 0.53 -14.85
N TYR A 6 -0.89 0.47 -15.76
CA TYR A 6 -1.90 -0.58 -15.79
C TYR A 6 -2.14 -1.05 -17.23
N LYS A 7 -2.55 -2.31 -17.38
CA LYS A 7 -2.98 -2.87 -18.66
C LYS A 7 -4.06 -3.92 -18.41
N GLY A 8 -5.25 -3.69 -18.97
CA GLY A 8 -6.41 -4.56 -18.70
C GLY A 8 -6.76 -4.53 -17.21
N ASN A 9 -6.72 -5.69 -16.56
CA ASN A 9 -7.05 -5.89 -15.14
C ASN A 9 -5.83 -6.01 -14.21
N LYS A 10 -4.63 -5.64 -14.69
CA LYS A 10 -3.37 -5.80 -13.94
C LYS A 10 -2.65 -4.47 -13.80
N PHE A 11 -2.00 -4.28 -12.66
CA PHE A 11 -1.07 -3.17 -12.41
C PHE A 11 0.36 -3.62 -12.65
N TYR A 12 1.22 -2.67 -12.96
CA TYR A 12 2.65 -2.89 -13.21
C TYR A 12 3.46 -1.82 -12.48
N LEU A 13 4.49 -2.25 -11.76
CA LEU A 13 5.50 -1.38 -11.16
C LEU A 13 6.84 -1.72 -11.82
N ASP A 14 7.46 -0.73 -12.47
CA ASP A 14 8.72 -0.89 -13.21
C ASP A 14 8.67 -2.07 -14.21
N ASN A 15 7.59 -2.11 -15.00
CA ASN A 15 7.30 -3.15 -15.99
C ASN A 15 7.09 -4.57 -15.44
N LYS A 16 7.01 -4.75 -14.11
CA LYS A 16 6.68 -6.03 -13.47
C LYS A 16 5.25 -6.01 -12.96
N GLU A 17 4.51 -7.09 -13.18
CA GLU A 17 3.15 -7.23 -12.65
C GLU A 17 3.15 -7.05 -11.14
N TYR A 18 2.30 -6.15 -10.66
CA TYR A 18 2.21 -5.76 -9.27
C TYR A 18 0.78 -5.97 -8.77
N ARG A 19 0.61 -6.74 -7.70
CA ARG A 19 -0.68 -6.92 -7.03
C ARG A 19 -0.74 -6.00 -5.82
N ILE A 20 -1.64 -5.03 -5.88
CA ILE A 20 -1.93 -4.15 -4.75
C ILE A 20 -2.72 -4.92 -3.69
N ILE A 21 -2.22 -4.93 -2.46
CA ILE A 21 -2.92 -5.43 -1.27
C ILE A 21 -3.10 -4.23 -0.34
N SER A 22 -4.25 -3.55 -0.47
CA SER A 22 -4.50 -2.25 0.16
C SER A 22 -5.42 -2.35 1.39
N GLY A 23 -5.15 -1.52 2.39
CA GLY A 23 -5.92 -1.40 3.63
C GLY A 23 -6.22 0.06 3.95
N ALA A 24 -7.45 0.35 4.40
CA ALA A 24 -7.87 1.71 4.70
C ALA A 24 -7.33 2.19 6.06
N MET A 25 -6.58 3.28 6.05
CA MET A 25 -6.14 3.97 7.28
C MET A 25 -6.51 5.46 7.20
N HIS A 26 -7.55 5.85 7.93
CA HIS A 26 -7.93 7.26 8.03
C HIS A 26 -7.06 7.96 9.07
N TYR A 27 -5.98 8.62 8.62
CA TYR A 27 -4.97 9.22 9.51
C TYR A 27 -5.57 10.17 10.58
N PHE A 28 -6.62 10.93 10.23
CA PHE A 28 -7.28 11.88 11.13
C PHE A 28 -8.17 11.21 12.20
N ARG A 29 -8.44 9.90 12.10
CA ARG A 29 -9.18 9.12 13.11
C ARG A 29 -8.26 8.35 14.05
N ILE A 30 -6.94 8.51 13.92
CA ILE A 30 -5.94 7.75 14.67
C ILE A 30 -4.97 8.75 15.31
N PRO A 31 -4.71 8.69 16.62
CA PRO A 31 -3.66 9.48 17.26
C PRO A 31 -2.32 9.34 16.51
N ARG A 32 -1.64 10.47 16.27
CA ARG A 32 -0.42 10.53 15.44
C ARG A 32 0.68 9.58 15.92
N GLU A 33 0.80 9.40 17.23
CA GLU A 33 1.74 8.47 17.86
C GLU A 33 1.56 7.00 17.42
N TYR A 34 0.34 6.61 17.01
CA TYR A 34 0.03 5.24 16.58
C TYR A 34 0.16 4.99 15.08
N TRP A 35 0.38 6.01 14.25
CA TRP A 35 0.43 5.82 12.80
C TRP A 35 1.51 4.83 12.38
N ARG A 36 2.72 4.95 12.94
CA ARG A 36 3.82 4.02 12.64
C ARG A 36 3.48 2.59 13.04
N ASP A 37 2.90 2.41 14.23
CA ASP A 37 2.44 1.10 14.69
C ASP A 37 1.40 0.48 13.75
N ARG A 38 0.38 1.26 13.35
CA ARG A 38 -0.68 0.78 12.44
C ARG A 38 -0.15 0.43 11.06
N LEU A 39 0.76 1.25 10.51
CA LEU A 39 1.41 0.98 9.22
C LEU A 39 2.30 -0.26 9.28
N LEU A 40 3.05 -0.45 10.36
CA LEU A 40 3.84 -1.67 10.55
C LEU A 40 2.94 -2.90 10.64
N LYS A 41 1.85 -2.85 11.40
CA LYS A 41 0.89 -3.96 11.47
C LYS A 41 0.28 -4.30 10.10
N LEU A 42 -0.07 -3.31 9.28
CA LEU A 42 -0.53 -3.56 7.90
C LEU A 42 0.55 -4.26 7.06
N LYS A 43 1.80 -3.80 7.15
CA LYS A 43 2.93 -4.44 6.47
C LYS A 43 3.13 -5.89 6.92
N GLU A 44 3.08 -6.17 8.22
CA GLU A 44 3.19 -7.54 8.76
C GLU A 44 2.00 -8.44 8.33
N CYS A 45 0.84 -7.85 8.03
CA CYS A 45 -0.28 -8.56 7.41
C CYS A 45 -0.11 -8.79 5.89
N GLY A 46 1.01 -8.38 5.29
CA GLY A 46 1.31 -8.59 3.87
C GLY A 46 0.76 -7.50 2.93
N PHE A 47 0.33 -6.36 3.47
CA PHE A 47 -0.11 -5.22 2.67
C PHE A 47 1.09 -4.51 2.02
N ASN A 48 0.85 -3.88 0.87
CA ASN A 48 1.89 -3.25 0.04
C ASN A 48 1.43 -1.97 -0.67
#